data_AF-A0A4R4ZRC0-F1
#
_entry.id   AF-A0A4R4ZRC0-F1
#
_cell.length_a   1.000
_cell.length_b   1.000
_cell.length_c   1.000
_cell.angle_alpha   90.00
_cell.angle_beta   90.00
_cell.angle_gamma   90.00
#
_symmetry.space_group_name_H-M   'P 1'
#
loop_
_entity.id
_entity.type
_entity.pdbx_description
1 polymer ?
#
loop_
_entity_poly.entity_id
_entity_poly.type
_entity_poly.pdbx_seq_one_letter_code
_entity_poly.pdbx_strand_id
1 'polypeptide(L)'
;MTHLLTRGAVRVTESPPDARLTRFENLFTCHHDDVLRYFVRRLDVRADAADLVAETFLIAWRRLDDVPAGEILPWLYGVARRVLGNHRRGETRRHGLADRLRDDLRTAVPDPQPAAVEAAEAFKQLSDADREVLSLAAWEGLDATQLAAALDCSRSAASVRLHRARRRLERLMDNTPAGAKS
;
A
#
# COMPACT_ATOMS: atom_id res chain seq x y z
N MET A 1 49.49 28.83 45.81
CA MET A 1 48.34 29.38 45.06
C MET A 1 47.80 28.27 44.16
N THR A 2 46.83 27.54 44.69
CA THR A 2 46.29 26.29 44.12
C THR A 2 45.24 26.60 43.08
N HIS A 3 45.46 26.17 41.83
CA HIS A 3 44.45 26.18 40.78
C HIS A 3 43.47 25.01 40.97
N LEU A 4 42.18 25.31 41.10
CA LEU A 4 41.08 24.33 41.04
C LEU A 4 40.07 24.79 39.99
N LEU A 5 40.24 24.26 38.77
CA LEU A 5 39.24 24.28 37.72
C LEU A 5 38.21 23.18 38.04
N THR A 6 37.04 23.57 38.55
CA THR A 6 35.89 22.64 38.63
C THR A 6 35.11 22.74 37.33
N ARG A 7 35.44 21.88 36.38
CA ARG A 7 34.68 21.71 35.14
C ARG A 7 33.54 20.74 35.45
N GLY A 8 32.33 21.27 35.62
CA GLY A 8 31.12 20.48 35.79
C GLY A 8 30.89 19.58 34.59
N ALA A 9 31.05 18.27 34.77
CA ALA A 9 30.63 17.28 33.81
C ALA A 9 29.09 17.24 33.80
N VAL A 10 28.48 17.82 32.78
CA VAL A 10 27.07 17.57 32.45
C VAL A 10 26.99 16.09 32.08
N ARG A 11 26.49 15.27 33.01
CA ARG A 11 26.05 13.92 32.67
C ARG A 11 24.80 14.07 31.81
N VAL A 12 24.94 13.86 30.51
CA VAL A 12 23.80 13.56 29.65
C VAL A 12 23.29 12.20 30.12
N THR A 13 22.27 12.21 30.97
CA THR A 13 21.49 11.02 31.25
C THR A 13 20.72 10.71 29.98
N GLU A 14 21.20 9.76 29.18
CA GLU A 14 20.38 9.09 28.16
C GLU A 14 19.19 8.47 28.90
N SER A 15 18.04 9.13 28.83
CA SER A 15 16.77 8.52 29.24
C SER A 15 16.59 7.27 28.38
N PRO A 16 16.16 6.12 28.95
CA PRO A 16 15.90 4.95 28.14
C PRO A 16 14.97 5.35 26.99
N PRO A 17 15.27 4.92 25.74
CA PRO A 17 14.50 5.36 24.59
C PRO A 17 13.03 5.06 24.85
N ASP A 18 12.17 6.05 24.58
CA ASP A 18 10.74 5.91 24.76
C ASP A 18 10.30 4.63 24.05
N ALA A 19 9.82 3.64 24.82
CA ALA A 19 9.51 2.32 24.30
C ALA A 19 8.48 2.40 23.16
N ARG A 20 7.61 3.42 23.18
CA ARG A 20 6.68 3.72 22.10
C ARG A 20 7.41 4.18 20.84
N LEU A 21 8.37 5.09 20.98
CA LEU A 21 9.20 5.58 19.89
C LEU A 21 10.01 4.45 19.28
N THR A 22 10.72 3.65 20.07
CA THR A 22 11.51 2.51 19.57
C THR A 22 10.65 1.48 18.84
N ARG A 23 9.46 1.17 19.38
CA ARG A 23 8.53 0.26 18.70
C ARG A 23 8.09 0.82 17.35
N PHE A 24 7.80 2.11 17.27
CA PHE A 24 7.41 2.75 16.01
C PHE A 24 8.58 2.85 15.02
N GLU A 25 9.78 3.22 15.46
CA GLU A 25 10.97 3.28 14.63
C GLU A 25 11.25 1.93 13.99
N ASN A 26 11.21 0.84 14.78
CA ASN A 26 11.36 -0.51 14.24
C ASN A 26 10.27 -0.85 13.21
N LEU A 27 9.00 -0.54 13.52
CA LEU A 27 7.89 -0.75 12.59
C LEU A 27 8.09 0.03 11.28
N PHE A 28 8.50 1.30 11.37
CA PHE A 28 8.76 2.15 10.22
C PHE A 28 9.92 1.63 9.37
N THR A 29 11.09 1.41 9.99
CA THR A 29 12.29 0.94 9.30
C THR A 29 12.08 -0.41 8.63
N CYS A 30 11.35 -1.34 9.26
CA CYS A 30 11.11 -2.66 8.70
C CYS A 30 10.10 -2.66 7.53
N HIS A 31 9.15 -1.71 7.48
CA HIS A 31 7.99 -1.82 6.58
C HIS A 31 7.77 -0.62 5.66
N HIS A 32 8.59 0.43 5.76
CA HIS A 32 8.49 1.62 4.90
C HIS A 32 8.47 1.24 3.42
N ASP A 33 9.43 0.44 2.97
CA ASP A 33 9.58 0.09 1.56
C ASP A 33 8.44 -0.81 1.05
N ASP A 34 7.88 -1.66 1.91
CA ASP A 34 6.72 -2.49 1.57
C ASP A 34 5.49 -1.62 1.31
N VAL A 35 5.24 -0.63 2.16
CA VAL A 35 4.13 0.31 2.04
C VAL A 35 4.34 1.27 0.86
N LEU A 36 5.57 1.73 0.63
CA LEU A 36 5.90 2.55 -0.54
C LEU A 36 5.65 1.78 -1.84
N ARG A 37 6.12 0.54 -1.95
CA ARG A 37 5.86 -0.30 -3.13
C ARG A 37 4.37 -0.57 -3.32
N TYR A 38 3.62 -0.75 -2.24
CA TYR A 38 2.16 -0.91 -2.28
C TYR A 38 1.50 0.27 -3.01
N PHE A 39 1.84 1.51 -2.64
CA PHE A 39 1.27 2.72 -3.26
C PHE A 39 1.77 2.95 -4.68
N VAL A 40 3.07 2.77 -4.92
CA VAL A 40 3.68 2.95 -6.25
C VAL A 40 3.06 2.02 -7.30
N ARG A 41 2.60 0.82 -6.90
CA ARG A 41 1.90 -0.12 -7.79
C ARG A 41 0.43 0.25 -8.06
N ARG A 42 -0.15 1.21 -7.33
CA ARG A 42 -1.60 1.50 -7.30
C ARG A 42 -1.96 2.93 -7.68
N LEU A 43 -0.99 3.83 -7.73
CA LEU A 43 -1.16 5.24 -8.08
C LEU A 43 -0.71 5.48 -9.53
N ASP A 44 -1.48 6.31 -10.24
CA ASP A 44 -1.09 6.80 -11.56
C ASP A 44 0.00 7.87 -11.43
N VAL A 45 -0.14 8.76 -10.44
CA VAL A 45 0.85 9.79 -10.10
C VAL A 45 1.77 9.28 -8.99
N ARG A 46 2.97 8.85 -9.36
CA ARG A 46 3.96 8.30 -8.40
C ARG A 46 4.38 9.30 -7.31
N ALA A 47 4.30 10.59 -7.59
CA ALA A 47 4.67 11.64 -6.64
C ALA A 47 3.81 11.62 -5.36
N ASP A 48 2.55 11.19 -5.47
CA ASP A 48 1.63 11.14 -4.33
C ASP A 48 1.95 9.99 -3.35
N ALA A 49 2.77 9.02 -3.77
CA ALA A 49 3.07 7.85 -2.95
C ALA A 49 3.73 8.21 -1.61
N ALA A 50 4.64 9.18 -1.60
CA ALA A 50 5.34 9.60 -0.38
C ALA A 50 4.38 10.18 0.67
N ASP A 51 3.42 10.98 0.23
CA ASP A 51 2.40 11.57 1.12
C ASP A 51 1.49 10.48 1.71
N LEU A 52 1.08 9.51 0.90
CA LEU A 52 0.23 8.41 1.33
C LEU A 52 0.96 7.43 2.27
N VAL A 53 2.27 7.22 2.07
CA VAL A 53 3.14 6.52 3.02
C VAL A 53 3.16 7.27 4.35
N ALA A 54 3.44 8.57 4.34
CA ALA A 54 3.49 9.39 5.55
C ALA A 54 2.16 9.36 6.31
N GLU A 55 1.02 9.47 5.61
CA GLU A 55 -0.31 9.35 6.22
C GLU A 55 -0.54 7.97 6.85
N THR A 56 -0.13 6.90 6.17
CA THR A 56 -0.24 5.52 6.68
C THR A 56 0.55 5.35 7.99
N PHE A 57 1.79 5.80 8.04
CA PHE A 57 2.62 5.70 9.24
C PHE A 57 2.18 6.67 10.34
N LEU A 58 1.59 7.82 10.00
CA LEU A 58 0.97 8.70 10.99
C LEU A 58 -0.23 8.02 11.68
N ILE A 59 -1.06 7.29 10.91
CA ILE A 59 -2.15 6.49 11.48
C ILE A 59 -1.58 5.35 12.33
N ALA A 60 -0.52 4.68 11.87
CA ALA A 60 0.17 3.64 12.64
C ALA A 60 0.71 4.18 13.97
N TRP A 61 1.31 5.38 13.98
CA TRP A 61 1.76 6.05 15.20
C TRP A 61 0.62 6.31 16.18
N ARG A 62 -0.51 6.83 15.69
CA ARG A 62 -1.70 7.12 16.52
C ARG A 62 -2.33 5.86 17.09
N ARG A 63 -2.26 4.74 16.35
CA ARG A 63 -2.88 3.46 16.69
C ARG A 63 -1.86 2.38 17.00
N LEU A 64 -0.68 2.76 17.50
CA LEU A 64 0.43 1.81 17.67
C LEU A 64 0.04 0.62 18.55
N ASP A 65 -0.81 0.87 19.56
CA ASP A 65 -1.30 -0.15 20.49
C ASP A 65 -2.27 -1.15 19.83
N ASP A 66 -2.90 -0.80 18.72
CA ASP A 66 -3.77 -1.69 17.93
C ASP A 66 -2.99 -2.57 16.93
N VAL A 67 -1.69 -2.30 16.73
CA VAL A 67 -0.88 -3.02 15.74
C VAL A 67 -0.54 -4.43 16.27
N PRO A 68 -1.02 -5.49 15.61
CA PRO A 68 -0.77 -6.87 16.05
C PRO A 68 0.69 -7.26 15.81
N ALA A 69 1.37 -7.80 16.84
CA ALA A 69 2.79 -8.15 16.76
C ALA A 69 3.12 -9.18 15.66
N GLY A 70 2.19 -10.08 15.31
CA GLY A 70 2.37 -11.12 14.29
C GLY A 70 1.84 -10.76 12.89
N GLU A 71 1.10 -9.66 12.75
CA GLU A 71 0.41 -9.30 11.50
C GLU A 71 0.58 -7.80 11.17
N ILE A 72 1.75 -7.24 11.48
CA ILE A 72 2.06 -5.82 11.29
C ILE A 72 1.82 -5.39 9.83
N LEU A 73 2.43 -6.11 8.88
CA LEU A 73 2.37 -5.74 7.47
C LEU A 73 0.96 -5.87 6.87
N PRO A 74 0.19 -6.96 7.11
CA PRO A 74 -1.23 -7.03 6.76
C PRO A 74 -2.07 -5.90 7.36
N TRP A 75 -1.83 -5.54 8.63
CA TRP A 75 -2.50 -4.42 9.28
C TRP A 75 -2.17 -3.08 8.60
N LEU A 76 -0.90 -2.85 8.27
CA LEU A 76 -0.44 -1.67 7.54
C LEU A 76 -1.08 -1.58 6.15
N TYR A 77 -1.19 -2.69 5.42
CA TYR A 77 -1.90 -2.70 4.14
C TYR A 77 -3.39 -2.39 4.30
N GLY A 78 -4.03 -2.83 5.40
CA GLY A 78 -5.39 -2.44 5.71
C GLY A 78 -5.54 -0.93 5.94
N VAL A 79 -4.57 -0.29 6.58
CA VAL A 79 -4.51 1.18 6.71
C VAL A 79 -4.26 1.84 5.36
N ALA A 80 -3.24 1.40 4.63
CA ALA A 80 -2.86 1.92 3.32
C ALA A 80 -4.01 1.86 2.31
N ARG A 81 -4.79 0.77 2.32
CA ARG A 81 -6.00 0.60 1.51
C ARG A 81 -7.07 1.65 1.82
N ARG A 82 -7.28 1.97 3.10
CA ARG A 82 -8.24 3.01 3.51
C ARG A 82 -7.76 4.40 3.08
N VAL A 83 -6.46 4.68 3.24
CA VAL A 83 -5.80 5.91 2.79
C VAL A 83 -5.95 6.07 1.26
N LEU A 84 -5.61 5.05 0.49
CA LEU A 84 -5.77 5.05 -0.98
C LEU A 84 -7.22 5.28 -1.40
N GLY A 85 -8.18 4.62 -0.74
CA GLY A 85 -9.60 4.81 -1.02
C GLY A 85 -10.07 6.24 -0.72
N ASN A 86 -9.55 6.88 0.32
CA ASN A 86 -9.83 8.28 0.62
C ASN A 86 -9.22 9.23 -0.42
N HIS A 87 -7.97 8.98 -0.80
CA HIS A 87 -7.25 9.74 -1.82
C HIS A 87 -8.03 9.73 -3.15
N ARG A 88 -8.36 8.55 -3.68
CA ARG A 88 -9.15 8.39 -4.92
C ARG A 88 -10.51 9.08 -4.87
N ARG A 89 -11.25 8.94 -3.76
CA ARG A 89 -12.52 9.67 -3.57
C ARG A 89 -12.31 11.19 -3.55
N GLY A 90 -11.21 11.66 -3.00
CA GLY A 90 -10.82 13.08 -3.01
C GLY A 90 -10.50 13.57 -4.41
N GLU A 91 -9.77 12.79 -5.20
CA GLU A 91 -9.48 13.08 -6.61
C GLU A 91 -10.75 13.12 -7.45
N THR A 92 -11.65 12.14 -7.35
CA THR A 92 -12.93 12.18 -8.08
C THR A 92 -13.75 13.43 -7.74
N ARG A 93 -13.77 13.87 -6.48
CA ARG A 93 -14.46 15.13 -6.11
C ARG A 93 -13.78 16.37 -6.69
N ARG A 94 -12.45 16.38 -6.74
CA ARG A 94 -11.65 17.50 -7.31
C ARG A 94 -11.75 17.54 -8.84
N HIS A 95 -11.72 16.39 -9.50
CA HIS A 95 -11.78 16.23 -10.96
C HIS A 95 -13.21 16.22 -11.51
N GLY A 96 -14.25 15.91 -10.73
CA GLY A 96 -15.65 16.15 -11.12
C GLY A 96 -15.97 17.63 -11.36
N LEU A 97 -15.07 18.55 -10.97
CA LEU A 97 -15.10 19.98 -11.31
C LEU A 97 -14.19 20.33 -12.52
N ALA A 98 -13.33 19.41 -12.97
CA ALA A 98 -12.24 19.60 -13.91
C ALA A 98 -12.11 18.48 -14.98
N ASP A 99 -13.18 17.75 -15.29
CA ASP A 99 -13.21 16.58 -16.21
C ASP A 99 -13.04 16.94 -17.71
N ARG A 100 -12.17 17.88 -18.05
CA ARG A 100 -11.80 18.14 -19.46
C ARG A 100 -10.33 18.08 -19.79
N LEU A 101 -9.42 17.79 -18.87
CA LEU A 101 -8.01 17.72 -19.24
C LEU A 101 -7.23 16.66 -18.46
N ARG A 102 -6.64 15.73 -19.24
CA ARG A 102 -5.51 14.83 -18.97
C ARG A 102 -5.87 13.35 -18.81
N ASP A 103 -6.19 12.77 -19.96
CA ASP A 103 -5.55 11.52 -20.35
C ASP A 103 -4.20 11.90 -20.96
N ASP A 104 -3.11 11.68 -20.22
CA ASP A 104 -1.74 11.51 -20.76
C ASP A 104 -0.71 11.71 -19.63
N LEU A 105 -0.27 10.60 -19.03
CA LEU A 105 1.13 10.35 -18.71
C LEU A 105 1.29 8.91 -18.21
N ARG A 106 1.21 7.96 -19.15
CA ARG A 106 1.63 6.58 -18.91
C ARG A 106 3.15 6.51 -19.07
N THR A 107 3.87 6.29 -17.98
CA THR A 107 5.31 6.06 -18.01
C THR A 107 5.61 4.76 -18.75
N ALA A 108 6.56 4.83 -19.69
CA ALA A 108 6.99 3.72 -20.53
C ALA A 108 7.46 2.52 -19.68
N VAL A 109 6.82 1.37 -19.91
CA VAL A 109 7.29 0.05 -19.51
C VAL A 109 7.99 -0.56 -20.73
N PRO A 110 9.12 -1.27 -20.58
CA PRO A 110 9.75 -1.98 -21.70
C PRO A 110 8.75 -2.91 -22.39
N ASP A 111 8.88 -3.03 -23.71
CA ASP A 111 7.97 -3.73 -24.64
C ASP A 111 7.40 -5.03 -24.01
N PRO A 112 6.18 -4.99 -23.45
CA PRO A 112 5.62 -6.13 -22.76
C PRO A 112 5.21 -7.19 -23.78
N GLN A 113 5.46 -8.47 -23.49
CA GLN A 113 4.89 -9.53 -24.32
C GLN A 113 3.36 -9.34 -24.47
N PRO A 114 2.75 -9.68 -25.61
CA PRO A 114 1.32 -9.46 -25.87
C PRO A 114 0.39 -9.96 -24.74
N ALA A 115 0.71 -11.13 -24.15
CA ALA A 115 -0.05 -11.69 -23.03
C ALA A 115 0.01 -10.83 -21.75
N ALA A 116 1.11 -10.12 -21.50
CA ALA A 116 1.25 -9.20 -20.37
C ALA A 116 0.40 -7.93 -20.58
N VAL A 117 0.26 -7.47 -21.83
CA VAL A 117 -0.61 -6.35 -22.19
C VAL A 117 -2.09 -6.73 -21.99
N GLU A 118 -2.51 -7.89 -22.50
CA GLU A 118 -3.87 -8.40 -22.34
C GLU A 118 -4.24 -8.58 -20.85
N ALA A 119 -3.34 -9.16 -20.05
CA ALA A 119 -3.56 -9.30 -18.61
C ALA A 119 -3.64 -7.94 -17.90
N ALA A 120 -2.83 -6.96 -18.28
CA ALA A 120 -2.85 -5.62 -17.70
C ALA A 120 -4.15 -4.87 -18.02
N GLU A 121 -4.67 -4.98 -19.25
CA GLU A 121 -5.95 -4.38 -19.63
C GLU A 121 -7.14 -5.09 -18.98
N ALA A 122 -7.14 -6.42 -18.93
CA ALA A 122 -8.16 -7.20 -18.19
C ALA A 122 -8.15 -6.84 -16.70
N PHE A 123 -6.98 -6.64 -16.10
CA PHE A 123 -6.84 -6.20 -14.71
C PHE A 123 -7.42 -4.80 -14.48
N LYS A 124 -7.22 -3.86 -15.41
CA LYS A 124 -7.82 -2.50 -15.35
C LYS A 124 -9.34 -2.49 -15.47
N GLN A 125 -9.94 -3.51 -16.06
CA GLN A 125 -11.41 -3.63 -16.16
C GLN A 125 -12.07 -4.19 -14.89
N LEU A 126 -11.29 -4.72 -13.94
CA LEU A 126 -11.83 -5.19 -12.66
C LEU A 126 -12.36 -4.04 -11.79
N SER A 127 -13.21 -4.37 -10.83
CA SER A 127 -13.56 -3.42 -9.77
C SER A 127 -12.32 -3.10 -8.92
N ASP A 128 -12.29 -1.91 -8.30
CA ASP A 128 -11.22 -1.57 -7.34
C ASP A 128 -11.05 -2.61 -6.23
N ALA A 129 -12.17 -3.18 -5.77
CA ALA A 129 -12.16 -4.21 -4.74
C ALA A 129 -11.50 -5.51 -5.24
N ASP A 130 -11.82 -5.95 -6.45
CA ASP A 130 -11.25 -7.17 -7.03
C ASP A 130 -9.76 -6.99 -7.35
N ARG A 131 -9.37 -5.84 -7.92
CA ARG A 131 -7.97 -5.48 -8.13
C ARG A 131 -7.19 -5.54 -6.83
N GLU A 132 -7.72 -4.92 -5.78
CA GLU A 132 -7.03 -4.84 -4.50
C GLU A 132 -6.82 -6.23 -3.89
N VAL A 133 -7.84 -7.09 -3.92
CA VAL A 133 -7.75 -8.46 -3.43
C VAL A 133 -6.67 -9.25 -4.18
N LEU A 134 -6.62 -9.12 -5.50
CA LEU A 134 -5.63 -9.80 -6.33
C LEU A 134 -4.22 -9.25 -6.11
N SER A 135 -4.05 -7.93 -6.02
CA SER A 135 -2.76 -7.29 -5.78
C SER A 135 -2.18 -7.66 -4.42
N LEU A 136 -2.99 -7.69 -3.36
CA LEU A 136 -2.55 -8.12 -2.03
C LEU A 136 -2.07 -9.58 -2.04
N ALA A 137 -2.77 -10.47 -2.74
CA ALA A 137 -2.38 -11.87 -2.84
C ALA A 137 -1.17 -12.09 -3.75
N ALA A 138 -1.11 -11.43 -4.91
CA ALA A 138 -0.13 -11.71 -5.96
C ALA A 138 1.16 -10.90 -5.83
N TRP A 139 1.09 -9.64 -5.38
CA TRP A 139 2.26 -8.77 -5.28
C TRP A 139 2.80 -8.66 -3.86
N GLU A 140 1.91 -8.67 -2.87
CA GLU A 140 2.31 -8.59 -1.45
C GLU A 140 2.35 -9.98 -0.78
N GLY A 141 1.99 -11.04 -1.51
CA GLY A 141 2.16 -12.42 -1.08
C GLY A 141 1.26 -12.84 0.10
N LEU A 142 0.17 -12.12 0.37
CA LEU A 142 -0.66 -12.39 1.53
C LEU A 142 -1.42 -13.72 1.39
N ASP A 143 -1.37 -14.54 2.44
CA ASP A 143 -2.22 -15.72 2.57
C ASP A 143 -3.68 -15.36 2.91
N ALA A 144 -4.57 -16.35 3.01
CA ALA A 144 -5.99 -16.10 3.27
C ALA A 144 -6.27 -15.44 4.65
N THR A 145 -5.43 -15.68 5.65
CA THR A 145 -5.56 -15.11 7.00
C THR A 145 -5.09 -13.65 6.98
N GLN A 146 -3.92 -13.40 6.42
CA GLN A 146 -3.35 -12.07 6.28
C GLN A 146 -4.21 -11.18 5.37
N LEU A 147 -4.73 -11.74 4.28
CA LEU A 147 -5.67 -11.06 3.40
C LEU A 147 -6.95 -10.67 4.13
N ALA A 148 -7.46 -11.54 5.02
CA ALA A 148 -8.62 -11.22 5.85
C ALA A 148 -8.36 -10.07 6.82
N ALA A 149 -7.17 -10.02 7.44
CA ALA A 149 -6.75 -8.92 8.29
C ALA A 149 -6.65 -7.60 7.50
N ALA A 150 -6.00 -7.61 6.34
CA ALA A 150 -5.86 -6.43 5.48
C ALA A 150 -7.21 -5.92 4.92
N LEU A 151 -8.13 -6.84 4.62
CA LEU A 151 -9.46 -6.52 4.08
C LEU A 151 -10.53 -6.26 5.14
N ASP A 152 -10.20 -6.45 6.43
CA ASP A 152 -11.11 -6.29 7.57
C ASP A 152 -12.37 -7.17 7.43
N CYS A 153 -12.17 -8.47 7.23
CA CYS A 153 -13.24 -9.45 7.04
C CYS A 153 -12.88 -10.85 7.56
N SER A 154 -13.79 -11.81 7.47
CA SER A 154 -13.49 -13.19 7.85
C SER A 154 -12.57 -13.90 6.84
N ARG A 155 -11.77 -14.86 7.29
CA ARG A 155 -10.94 -15.73 6.41
C ARG A 155 -11.75 -16.36 5.27
N SER A 156 -12.95 -16.85 5.58
CA SER A 156 -13.88 -17.40 4.57
C SER A 156 -14.26 -16.34 3.53
N ALA A 157 -14.64 -15.13 3.97
CA ALA A 157 -14.97 -14.04 3.06
C ALA A 157 -13.78 -13.63 2.18
N ALA A 158 -12.57 -13.58 2.74
CA ALA A 158 -11.35 -13.28 1.99
C ALA A 158 -11.07 -14.34 0.91
N SER A 159 -11.13 -15.64 1.25
CA SER A 159 -10.97 -16.72 0.27
C SER A 159 -12.01 -16.67 -0.84
N VAL A 160 -13.27 -16.43 -0.50
CA VAL A 160 -14.37 -16.33 -1.48
C VAL A 160 -14.19 -15.09 -2.38
N ARG A 161 -13.76 -13.95 -1.83
CA ARG A 161 -13.45 -12.74 -2.62
C ARG A 161 -12.29 -13.01 -3.58
N LEU A 162 -11.21 -13.62 -3.10
CA LEU A 162 -10.05 -13.95 -3.94
C LEU A 162 -10.42 -14.90 -5.08
N HIS A 163 -11.19 -15.96 -4.78
CA HIS A 163 -11.67 -16.88 -5.80
C HIS A 163 -12.54 -16.16 -6.86
N ARG A 164 -13.50 -15.32 -6.41
CA ARG A 164 -14.36 -14.55 -7.32
C ARG A 164 -13.56 -13.59 -8.20
N ALA A 165 -12.59 -12.88 -7.62
CA ALA A 165 -11.73 -11.96 -8.35
C ALA A 165 -10.90 -12.68 -9.42
N ARG A 166 -10.30 -13.85 -9.08
CA ARG A 166 -9.58 -14.69 -10.06
C ARG A 166 -10.47 -15.14 -11.21
N ARG A 167 -11.66 -15.68 -10.92
CA ARG A 167 -12.63 -16.09 -11.94
C ARG A 167 -13.10 -14.94 -12.82
N ARG A 168 -13.17 -13.72 -12.28
CA ARG A 168 -13.54 -12.53 -13.07
C ARG A 168 -12.39 -12.08 -13.97
N LEU A 169 -11.15 -12.11 -13.49
CA LEU A 169 -9.97 -11.83 -14.30
C LEU A 169 -9.84 -12.84 -15.45
N GLU A 170 -9.96 -14.14 -15.18
CA GLU A 170 -9.94 -15.20 -16.19
C GLU A 170 -10.96 -14.93 -17.31
N ARG A 171 -12.22 -14.64 -16.95
CA ARG A 171 -13.27 -14.31 -17.94
C ARG A 171 -12.95 -13.06 -18.77
N LEU A 172 -12.31 -12.06 -18.19
CA LEU A 172 -11.93 -10.84 -18.91
C LEU A 172 -10.77 -11.11 -19.88
N MET A 173 -9.85 -12.01 -19.51
CA MET A 173 -8.78 -12.47 -20.40
C MET A 173 -9.35 -13.31 -21.55
N ASP A 174 -10.30 -14.21 -21.27
CA ASP A 174 -10.96 -15.04 -22.31
C ASP A 174 -11.82 -14.21 -23.29
N ASN A 175 -12.39 -13.10 -22.82
CA ASN A 175 -13.24 -12.20 -23.62
C ASN A 175 -12.49 -11.05 -24.30
N THR A 176 -11.18 -10.89 -24.03
CA THR A 176 -10.35 -9.99 -24.83
C THR A 176 -10.12 -10.70 -26.16
N PRO A 177 -10.72 -10.26 -27.28
CA PRO A 177 -10.48 -10.93 -28.55
C PRO A 177 -8.97 -10.88 -28.81
N ALA A 178 -8.36 -12.05 -28.93
CA ALA A 178 -6.97 -12.18 -29.37
C ALA A 178 -6.80 -11.29 -30.61
N GLY A 179 -6.06 -10.20 -30.45
CA GLY A 179 -5.87 -9.21 -31.50
C GLY A 179 -5.41 -9.91 -32.78
N ALA A 180 -6.11 -9.57 -33.87
CA ALA A 180 -5.89 -10.03 -35.22
C ALA A 180 -4.40 -10.19 -35.53
N LYS A 181 -4.00 -11.43 -35.89
CA LYS A 181 -2.78 -11.64 -36.66
C LYS A 181 -2.95 -10.90 -38.00
N SER A 182 -2.18 -9.85 -38.22
CA SER A 182 -1.89 -9.28 -39.53
C SER A 182 -0.41 -8.95 -39.60
#